data_AF-A0A2E9NEF4-F1
#
_entry.id   AF-A0A2E9NEF4-F1
#
_cell.length_a   1.000
_cell.length_b   1.000
_cell.length_c   1.000
_cell.angle_alpha   90.00
_cell.angle_beta   90.00
_cell.angle_gamma   90.00
#
_symmetry.space_group_name_H-M   'P 1'
#
loop_
_entity.id
_entity.type
_entity.pdbx_description
1 polymer ?
#
loop_
_entity_poly.entity_id
_entity_poly.type
_entity_poly.pdbx_seq_one_letter_code
_entity_poly.pdbx_strand_id
1 'polypeptide(L)'
;MANLNVTYDEMRQAAGRLRQGKDDIHNTLGELKALVDNLVSSGYSTDLSSPAFRDTYDSFTTGTKQAVDALDGLAQYLEVAAQTLEETDSSLANAINS
;
A
#
# COMPACT_ATOMS: atom_id res chain seq x y z
N MET A 1 14.87 20.76 -14.50
CA MET A 1 15.37 19.38 -14.40
C MET A 1 15.54 19.09 -12.92
N ALA A 2 14.66 18.25 -12.34
CA ALA A 2 14.74 17.94 -10.92
C ALA A 2 15.98 17.07 -10.71
N ASN A 3 17.07 17.69 -10.25
CA ASN A 3 18.11 16.93 -9.58
C ASN A 3 17.44 16.38 -8.33
N LEU A 4 17.02 15.12 -8.44
CA LEU A 4 16.32 14.36 -7.43
C LEU A 4 17.32 14.12 -6.29
N ASN A 5 17.52 15.18 -5.50
CA ASN A 5 18.34 15.16 -4.30
C ASN A 5 17.50 14.49 -3.20
N VAL A 6 17.01 13.27 -3.48
CA VAL A 6 16.14 12.53 -2.55
C VAL A 6 16.96 12.28 -1.31
N THR A 7 16.65 12.99 -0.25
CA THR A 7 17.33 12.78 1.04
C THR A 7 16.84 11.47 1.66
N TYR A 8 17.61 10.92 2.60
CA TYR A 8 17.22 9.75 3.37
C TYR A 8 15.84 9.94 4.01
N ASP A 9 15.55 11.17 4.46
CA ASP A 9 14.26 11.55 5.03
C ASP A 9 13.14 11.53 3.99
N GLU A 10 13.37 11.99 2.76
CA GLU A 10 12.35 11.94 1.71
C GLU A 10 12.02 10.50 1.31
N MET A 11 13.00 9.60 1.27
CA MET A 11 12.77 8.16 1.03
C MET A 11 11.92 7.54 2.15
N ARG A 12 12.27 7.81 3.41
CA ARG A 12 11.51 7.34 4.59
C ARG A 12 10.10 7.92 4.61
N GLN A 13 9.93 9.19 4.27
CA GLN A 13 8.61 9.83 4.15
C GLN A 13 7.77 9.20 3.04
N ALA A 14 8.36 8.93 1.88
CA ALA A 14 7.69 8.25 0.78
C ALA A 14 7.26 6.83 1.17
N ALA A 15 8.11 6.07 1.86
CA ALA A 15 7.77 4.77 2.42
C ALA A 15 6.55 4.84 3.36
N GLY A 16 6.55 5.82 4.27
CA GLY A 16 5.41 6.07 5.16
C GLY A 16 4.11 6.37 4.42
N ARG A 17 4.18 7.21 3.37
CA ARG A 17 3.00 7.52 2.52
C ARG A 17 2.48 6.30 1.77
N LEU A 18 3.37 5.43 1.28
CA LEU A 18 2.96 4.19 0.61
C LEU A 18 2.21 3.25 1.57
N ARG A 19 2.68 3.12 2.82
CA ARG A 19 1.98 2.33 3.85
C ARG A 19 0.63 2.94 4.22
N GLN A 20 0.58 4.26 4.39
CA GLN A 20 -0.70 4.95 4.67
C GLN A 20 -1.70 4.73 3.53
N GLY A 21 -1.27 4.91 2.27
CA GLY A 21 -2.13 4.69 1.12
C GLY A 21 -2.61 3.24 1.00
N LYS A 22 -1.77 2.26 1.33
CA LYS A 22 -2.17 0.84 1.46
C LYS A 22 -3.31 0.69 2.46
N ASP A 23 -3.13 1.21 3.67
CA ASP A 23 -4.10 1.07 4.75
C ASP A 23 -5.43 1.77 4.40
N ASP A 24 -5.37 2.96 3.80
CA ASP A 24 -6.55 3.71 3.33
C ASP A 24 -7.36 2.93 2.29
N ILE A 25 -6.68 2.27 1.35
CA ILE A 25 -7.34 1.42 0.34
C ILE A 25 -7.95 0.17 0.99
N HIS A 26 -7.24 -0.47 1.93
CA HIS A 26 -7.77 -1.63 2.67
C HIS A 26 -9.04 -1.28 3.43
N ASN A 27 -9.06 -0.12 4.09
CA ASN A 27 -10.23 0.40 4.81
C ASN A 27 -11.39 0.64 3.84
N THR A 28 -11.13 1.36 2.73
CA THR A 28 -12.13 1.64 1.70
C THR A 28 -12.75 0.35 1.14
N LEU A 29 -11.91 -0.65 0.82
CA LEU A 29 -12.39 -1.95 0.34
C LEU A 29 -13.23 -2.68 1.39
N GLY A 30 -12.88 -2.57 2.67
CA GLY A 30 -13.67 -3.11 3.78
C GLY A 30 -15.05 -2.47 3.89
N GLU A 31 -15.12 -1.14 3.81
CA GLU A 31 -16.37 -0.37 3.86
C GLU A 31 -17.29 -0.73 2.70
N LEU A 32 -16.76 -0.77 1.47
CA LEU A 32 -17.55 -1.11 0.29
C LEU A 32 -18.02 -2.56 0.32
N LYS A 33 -17.22 -3.50 0.84
CA LYS A 33 -17.67 -4.88 1.07
C LYS A 33 -18.84 -4.94 2.05
N ALA A 34 -18.76 -4.21 3.17
CA ALA A 34 -19.84 -4.17 4.15
C ALA A 34 -21.13 -3.59 3.54
N LEU A 35 -21.03 -2.55 2.70
CA LEU A 35 -22.16 -2.00 1.95
C LEU A 35 -22.80 -3.05 1.05
N VAL A 36 -22.00 -3.76 0.25
CA VAL A 36 -22.48 -4.83 -0.65
C VAL A 36 -23.15 -5.96 0.13
N ASP A 37 -22.52 -6.42 1.23
CA ASP A 37 -23.07 -7.47 2.08
C ASP A 37 -24.42 -7.04 2.70
N ASN A 38 -24.55 -5.78 3.12
CA ASN A 38 -25.80 -5.22 3.62
C ASN A 38 -26.89 -5.14 2.55
N LEU A 39 -26.57 -4.73 1.32
CA LEU A 39 -27.53 -4.67 0.21
C LEU A 39 -28.05 -6.06 -0.16
N VAL A 40 -27.16 -7.06 -0.23
CA VAL A 40 -27.54 -8.45 -0.48
C VAL A 40 -28.40 -9.00 0.67
N SER A 41 -28.04 -8.71 1.92
CA SER A 41 -28.80 -9.18 3.10
C SER A 41 -30.15 -8.49 3.28
N SER A 42 -30.31 -7.24 2.84
CA SER A 42 -31.54 -6.44 3.04
C SER A 42 -32.63 -6.70 2.00
N GLY A 43 -32.44 -7.69 1.12
CA GLY A 43 -33.48 -8.14 0.19
C GLY A 43 -33.27 -7.74 -1.25
N TYR A 44 -32.08 -7.29 -1.66
CA TYR A 44 -31.66 -7.25 -3.06
C TYR A 44 -31.42 -8.68 -3.61
N SER A 45 -32.24 -9.65 -3.19
CA SER A 45 -32.24 -11.04 -3.65
C SER A 45 -33.22 -11.15 -4.80
N THR A 46 -32.75 -10.79 -6.01
CA THR A 46 -33.40 -11.24 -7.24
C THR A 46 -32.76 -12.58 -7.58
N ASP A 47 -33.57 -13.64 -7.52
CA ASP A 47 -33.30 -15.08 -7.33
C ASP A 47 -32.08 -15.78 -7.97
N LEU A 48 -31.23 -15.13 -8.78
CA LEU A 48 -30.05 -15.76 -9.40
C LEU A 48 -28.81 -14.86 -9.52
N SER A 49 -28.95 -13.53 -9.49
CA SER A 49 -27.83 -12.61 -9.77
C SER A 49 -27.04 -12.17 -8.53
N SER A 50 -27.66 -12.20 -7.35
CA SER A 50 -27.07 -11.69 -6.11
C SER A 50 -25.86 -12.52 -5.60
N PRO A 51 -25.84 -13.86 -5.71
CA PRO A 51 -24.66 -14.66 -5.37
C PRO A 51 -23.48 -14.37 -6.31
N ALA A 52 -23.72 -14.34 -7.63
CA ALA A 52 -22.67 -14.06 -8.62
C ALA A 52 -22.06 -12.65 -8.45
N PHE A 53 -22.90 -11.66 -8.09
CA PHE A 53 -22.42 -10.32 -7.75
C PHE A 53 -21.52 -10.34 -6.51
N ARG A 54 -21.93 -11.05 -5.45
CA ARG A 54 -21.14 -11.19 -4.22
C ARG A 54 -19.79 -11.85 -4.48
N ASP A 55 -19.78 -12.97 -5.22
CA ASP A 55 -18.55 -13.70 -5.54
C ASP A 55 -17.58 -12.86 -6.40
N THR A 56 -18.13 -12.10 -7.37
CA THR A 56 -17.35 -11.17 -8.19
C THR A 56 -16.75 -10.06 -7.33
N TYR A 57 -17.54 -9.51 -6.39
CA TYR A 57 -17.10 -8.44 -5.51
C TYR A 57 -16.04 -8.91 -4.49
N ASP A 58 -16.19 -10.11 -3.95
CA ASP A 58 -15.21 -10.74 -3.05
C ASP A 58 -13.89 -11.04 -3.78
N SER A 59 -13.97 -11.52 -5.03
CA SER A 59 -12.80 -11.73 -5.89
C SER A 59 -12.08 -10.41 -6.20
N PHE A 60 -12.84 -9.37 -6.55
CA PHE A 60 -12.30 -8.02 -6.78
C PHE A 60 -11.61 -7.46 -5.54
N THR A 61 -12.27 -7.54 -4.38
CA THR A 61 -11.73 -7.07 -3.10
C THR A 61 -10.45 -7.80 -2.75
N THR A 62 -10.43 -9.12 -2.88
CA THR A 62 -9.26 -9.96 -2.59
C THR A 62 -8.09 -9.64 -3.52
N GLY A 63 -8.34 -9.59 -4.83
CA GLY A 63 -7.29 -9.28 -5.82
C GLY A 63 -6.73 -7.86 -5.64
N THR A 64 -7.59 -6.90 -5.31
CA THR A 64 -7.15 -5.51 -5.07
C THR A 64 -6.33 -5.41 -3.79
N LYS A 65 -6.73 -6.06 -2.70
CA LYS A 65 -5.94 -6.14 -1.46
C LYS A 65 -4.56 -6.72 -1.72
N GLN A 66 -4.49 -7.85 -2.43
CA GLN A 66 -3.21 -8.47 -2.81
C GLN A 66 -2.32 -7.54 -3.65
N ALA A 67 -2.90 -6.83 -4.63
CA ALA A 67 -2.14 -5.88 -5.44
C ALA A 67 -1.61 -4.70 -4.61
N VAL A 68 -2.42 -4.21 -3.67
CA VAL A 68 -2.09 -3.07 -2.82
C VAL A 68 -1.12 -3.44 -1.70
N ASP A 69 -1.12 -4.70 -1.25
CA ASP A 69 -0.12 -5.23 -0.32
C ASP A 69 1.30 -5.15 -0.90
N ALA A 70 1.46 -5.13 -2.23
CA ALA A 70 2.76 -4.90 -2.87
C ALA A 70 3.36 -3.52 -2.55
N LEU A 71 2.54 -2.54 -2.13
CA LEU A 71 3.03 -1.24 -1.67
C LEU A 71 3.90 -1.38 -0.41
N ASP A 72 3.70 -2.41 0.40
CA ASP A 72 4.52 -2.67 1.59
C ASP A 72 5.95 -3.06 1.20
N GLY A 73 6.10 -3.87 0.14
CA GLY A 73 7.41 -4.21 -0.42
C GLY A 73 8.13 -3.00 -1.01
N LEU A 74 7.40 -2.09 -1.67
CA LEU A 74 7.96 -0.84 -2.18
C LEU A 74 8.37 0.11 -1.05
N ALA A 75 7.57 0.21 0.01
CA ALA A 75 7.90 0.98 1.20
C ALA A 75 9.17 0.43 1.88
N GLN A 76 9.26 -0.89 2.04
CA GLN A 76 10.42 -1.56 2.60
C GLN A 76 11.68 -1.30 1.78
N TYR A 77 11.58 -1.35 0.45
CA TYR A 77 12.69 -1.05 -0.44
C TYR A 77 13.24 0.37 -0.22
N LEU A 78 12.35 1.37 -0.13
CA LEU A 78 12.75 2.76 0.10
C LEU A 78 13.45 2.95 1.45
N GLU A 79 13.00 2.27 2.50
CA GLU A 79 13.65 2.34 3.81
C GLU A 79 15.04 1.69 3.82
N VAL A 80 15.17 0.51 3.22
CA VAL A 80 16.47 -0.18 3.12
C VAL A 80 17.45 0.65 2.30
N ALA A 81 16.98 1.22 1.18
CA ALA A 81 17.81 2.10 0.36
C ALA A 81 18.25 3.36 1.13
N ALA A 82 17.34 4.00 1.87
CA ALA A 82 17.67 5.15 2.70
C ALA A 82 18.74 4.82 3.75
N GLN A 83 18.57 3.71 4.46
CA GLN A 83 19.53 3.25 5.47
C GLN A 83 20.89 2.94 4.87
N THR A 84 20.93 2.19 3.77
CA THR A 84 22.19 1.79 3.12
C THR A 84 23.00 2.99 2.65
N LEU A 85 22.33 3.99 2.08
CA LEU A 85 22.98 5.21 1.61
C LEU A 85 23.49 6.06 2.78
N GLU A 86 22.70 6.20 3.85
CA GLU A 86 23.09 6.90 5.08
C GLU A 86 24.32 6.28 5.76
N GLU A 87 24.36 4.95 5.85
CA GLU A 87 25.52 4.20 6.38
C GLU A 87 26.76 4.39 5.49
N THR A 88 26.57 4.35 4.17
CA THR A 88 27.66 4.56 3.20
C THR A 88 28.25 5.96 3.35
N ASP A 89 27.42 7.01 3.39
CA ASP A 89 27.86 8.39 3.56
C ASP A 89 28.60 8.59 4.89
N SER A 90 28.09 8.03 5.98
CA SER A 90 28.75 8.06 7.29
C SER A 90 30.13 7.41 7.25
N SER A 91 30.26 6.27 6.56
CA SER A 91 31.55 5.58 6.41
C SER A 91 32.57 6.39 5.62
N LEU A 92 32.13 7.05 4.53
CA LEU A 92 32.99 7.91 3.70
C LEU A 92 33.43 9.15 4.46
N ALA A 93 32.53 9.76 5.24
CA ALA A 93 32.86 10.89 6.09
C ALA A 93 33.91 10.51 7.14
N ASN A 94 33.79 9.33 7.77
CA ASN A 94 34.77 8.85 8.74
C ASN A 94 36.14 8.59 8.09
N ALA A 95 36.18 8.02 6.88
CA ALA A 95 37.42 7.72 6.16
C ALA A 95 38.20 8.97 5.73
N ILE A 96 37.52 10.10 5.51
CA ILE A 96 38.17 11.38 5.18
C ILE A 96 38.72 12.07 6.44
N ASN A 97 38.10 11.86 7.59
CA ASN A 97 38.50 12.48 8.87
C ASN A 97 39.56 11.65 9.63
N SER A 98 39.92 10.47 9.13
CA SER A 98 40.96 9.57 9.68
C SER A 98 42.28 9.71 8.93
#